data_AF-A0A2M9MPE0-F1
#
_entry.id   AF-A0A2M9MPE0-F1
#
_cell.length_a   1.000
_cell.length_b   1.000
_cell.length_c   1.000
_cell.angle_alpha   90.00
_cell.angle_beta   90.00
_cell.angle_gamma   90.00
#
_symmetry.space_group_name_H-M   'P 1'
#
loop_
_entity.id
_entity.type
_entity.pdbx_description
1 polymer ?
#
loop_
_entity_poly.entity_id
_entity_poly.type
_entity_poly.pdbx_seq_one_letter_code
_entity_poly.pdbx_strand_id
1 'polypeptide(L)'
;MKKIALLPSGSVSHEAILYLLNGEPVEFVHHKLISDVFMSTVEGKSDYSVIPIENTIEGSVSLHMDWLVNEVDLPMQVEWVYPSIQNLIGNAAEFQSNDGTMDYSKITKIWSHQVATAQCRQFLAKAAPQAELEQVGSTSEGVKIVKENPGQGWAAIGTSLGAATHGLNVLAERITDHDNNYTRFVLIGREPISVNRSPEHIKTSILVTLPEDVPGALHQVLSAFAWRRLNLSRIESRPTKKKLGNYYFYIDVMAAADSVLLLAAMGEIEALGCLVRVLGTYPGYAYESEKMEVK
;
A
#
# COMPACT_ATOMS: atom_id res chain seq x y z
N MET A 1 -17.22 10.00 -14.95
CA MET A 1 -16.85 9.54 -13.59
C MET A 1 -15.48 8.93 -13.69
N LYS A 2 -14.54 9.26 -12.79
CA LYS A 2 -13.17 8.73 -12.87
C LYS A 2 -13.19 7.24 -12.54
N LYS A 3 -12.41 6.45 -13.27
CA LYS A 3 -12.21 5.01 -13.05
C LYS A 3 -10.89 4.76 -12.35
N ILE A 4 -10.90 4.03 -11.25
CA ILE A 4 -9.70 3.73 -10.47
C ILE A 4 -9.54 2.21 -10.38
N ALA A 5 -8.41 1.71 -10.87
CA ALA A 5 -8.05 0.30 -10.75
C ALA A 5 -7.36 0.04 -9.41
N LEU A 6 -7.68 -1.10 -8.79
CA LEU A 6 -7.12 -1.50 -7.52
C LEU A 6 -7.23 -3.02 -7.32
N LEU A 7 -6.55 -3.49 -6.28
CA LEU A 7 -6.66 -4.85 -5.75
C LEU A 7 -8.12 -5.19 -5.32
N PRO A 8 -8.41 -6.46 -4.97
CA PRO A 8 -9.79 -6.92 -4.78
C PRO A 8 -10.64 -6.08 -3.84
N SER A 9 -11.96 -6.11 -4.02
CA SER A 9 -12.89 -5.42 -3.14
C SER A 9 -12.78 -5.91 -1.70
N GLY A 10 -12.92 -5.02 -0.72
CA GLY A 10 -12.70 -5.35 0.69
C GLY A 10 -11.23 -5.54 1.07
N SER A 11 -10.28 -5.11 0.23
CA SER A 11 -8.85 -5.11 0.57
C SER A 11 -8.46 -3.80 1.26
N VAL A 12 -7.25 -3.78 1.86
CA VAL A 12 -6.68 -2.57 2.43
C VAL A 12 -6.52 -1.46 1.37
N SER A 13 -6.20 -1.82 0.12
CA SER A 13 -6.18 -0.86 -0.99
C SER A 13 -7.54 -0.21 -1.24
N HIS A 14 -8.64 -0.97 -1.09
CA HIS A 14 -10.00 -0.45 -1.25
C HIS A 14 -10.36 0.50 -0.10
N GLU A 15 -10.08 0.13 1.15
CA GLU A 15 -10.29 1.04 2.29
C GLU A 15 -9.46 2.31 2.19
N ALA A 16 -8.19 2.18 1.79
CA ALA A 16 -7.26 3.30 1.69
C ALA A 16 -7.71 4.33 0.65
N ILE A 17 -8.21 3.91 -0.52
CA ILE A 17 -8.67 4.85 -1.55
C ILE A 17 -10.01 5.50 -1.19
N LEU A 18 -10.92 4.77 -0.55
CA LEU A 18 -12.17 5.33 -0.03
C LEU A 18 -11.90 6.44 0.99
N TYR A 19 -10.94 6.22 1.89
CA TYR A 19 -10.49 7.22 2.86
C TYR A 19 -9.89 8.46 2.20
N LEU A 20 -9.04 8.29 1.17
CA LEU A 20 -8.44 9.42 0.46
C LEU A 20 -9.51 10.28 -0.23
N LEU A 21 -10.46 9.62 -0.92
CA LEU A 21 -11.46 10.28 -1.75
C LEU A 21 -12.60 10.91 -0.95
N ASN A 22 -12.83 10.50 0.29
CA ASN A 22 -13.82 11.09 1.20
C ASN A 22 -15.22 11.30 0.56
N GLY A 23 -15.72 10.28 -0.15
CA GLY A 23 -17.06 10.28 -0.77
C GLY A 23 -17.12 10.86 -2.18
N GLU A 24 -16.00 11.26 -2.79
CA GLU A 24 -15.96 11.65 -4.21
C GLU A 24 -16.45 10.51 -5.13
N PRO A 25 -17.34 10.78 -6.09
CA PRO A 25 -17.93 9.75 -6.94
C PRO A 25 -16.91 9.21 -7.95
N VAL A 26 -16.51 7.95 -7.76
CA VAL A 26 -15.60 7.22 -8.64
C VAL A 26 -16.14 5.82 -8.94
N GLU A 27 -15.71 5.25 -10.06
CA GLU A 27 -15.95 3.85 -10.41
C GLU A 27 -14.70 3.03 -10.08
N PHE A 28 -14.85 1.97 -9.29
CA PHE A 28 -13.75 1.08 -8.93
C PHE A 28 -13.67 -0.12 -9.88
N VAL A 29 -12.48 -0.39 -10.41
CA VAL A 29 -12.19 -1.54 -11.27
C VAL A 29 -11.25 -2.49 -10.51
N HIS A 30 -11.83 -3.55 -9.94
CA HIS A 30 -11.06 -4.50 -9.12
C HIS A 30 -10.35 -5.56 -9.95
N HIS A 31 -9.10 -5.82 -9.60
CA HIS A 31 -8.27 -6.86 -10.19
C HIS A 31 -7.68 -7.78 -9.12
N LYS A 32 -7.39 -9.04 -9.48
CA LYS A 32 -6.76 -10.00 -8.58
C LYS A 32 -5.26 -9.74 -8.43
N LEU A 33 -4.58 -9.43 -9.53
CA LEU A 33 -3.12 -9.26 -9.57
C LEU A 33 -2.75 -7.79 -9.70
N ILE A 34 -1.65 -7.40 -9.06
CA ILE A 34 -1.15 -6.02 -9.17
C ILE A 34 -0.74 -5.66 -10.59
N SER A 35 -0.23 -6.61 -11.38
CA SER A 35 0.08 -6.41 -12.80
C SER A 35 -1.13 -5.92 -13.58
N ASP A 36 -2.31 -6.50 -13.30
CA ASP A 36 -3.54 -6.15 -13.99
C ASP A 36 -4.04 -4.77 -13.55
N VAL A 37 -3.78 -4.37 -12.29
CA VAL A 37 -4.04 -3.01 -11.82
C VAL A 37 -3.24 -2.01 -12.65
N PHE A 38 -1.91 -2.19 -12.75
CA PHE A 38 -1.05 -1.34 -13.59
C PHE A 38 -1.53 -1.29 -15.05
N MET A 39 -1.77 -2.46 -15.65
CA MET A 39 -2.15 -2.56 -17.06
C MET A 39 -3.53 -1.94 -17.33
N SER A 40 -4.45 -1.94 -16.36
CA SER A 40 -5.74 -1.28 -16.49
C SER A 40 -5.60 0.21 -16.86
N THR A 41 -4.67 0.93 -16.22
CA THR A 41 -4.41 2.34 -16.54
C THR A 41 -3.58 2.52 -17.82
N VAL A 42 -2.59 1.65 -18.05
CA VAL A 42 -1.79 1.67 -19.29
C VAL A 42 -2.68 1.53 -20.52
N GLU A 43 -3.60 0.56 -20.49
CA GLU A 43 -4.52 0.22 -21.58
C GLU A 43 -5.75 1.16 -21.66
N GLY A 44 -5.89 2.11 -20.73
CA GLY A 44 -7.01 3.06 -20.71
C GLY A 44 -8.35 2.47 -20.26
N LYS A 45 -8.33 1.33 -19.57
CA LYS A 45 -9.52 0.74 -18.91
C LYS A 45 -9.88 1.48 -17.61
N SER A 46 -8.89 2.06 -16.96
CA SER A 46 -9.03 2.98 -15.83
C SER A 46 -8.23 4.26 -16.04
N ASP A 47 -8.60 5.34 -15.37
CA ASP A 47 -7.88 6.61 -15.39
C ASP A 47 -6.66 6.59 -14.45
N TYR A 48 -6.78 5.85 -13.34
CA TYR A 48 -5.79 5.76 -12.28
C TYR A 48 -5.63 4.34 -11.73
N SER A 49 -4.52 4.11 -11.01
CA SER A 49 -4.24 2.87 -10.29
C SER A 49 -3.73 3.13 -8.87
N VAL A 50 -4.27 2.38 -7.90
CA VAL A 50 -3.85 2.42 -6.49
C VAL A 50 -2.77 1.38 -6.24
N ILE A 51 -1.57 1.82 -5.88
CA ILE A 51 -0.40 0.96 -5.71
C ILE A 51 0.15 1.09 -4.29
N PRO A 52 0.14 0.03 -3.46
CA PRO A 52 0.90 0.03 -2.21
C PRO A 52 2.39 -0.07 -2.50
N ILE A 53 3.21 0.79 -1.90
CA ILE A 53 4.65 0.90 -2.20
C ILE A 53 5.55 0.61 -1.00
N GLU A 54 5.01 0.73 0.22
CA GLU A 54 5.74 0.51 1.46
C GLU A 54 4.79 0.15 2.59
N ASN A 55 5.18 -0.80 3.45
CA ASN A 55 4.50 -1.14 4.68
C ASN A 55 5.48 -1.01 5.86
N THR A 56 5.00 -0.56 7.03
CA THR A 56 5.85 -0.34 8.21
C THR A 56 6.52 -1.60 8.74
N ILE A 57 5.93 -2.78 8.51
CA ILE A 57 6.44 -4.07 9.01
C ILE A 57 7.31 -4.75 7.95
N GLU A 58 6.90 -4.72 6.67
CA GLU A 58 7.59 -5.44 5.60
C GLU A 58 8.61 -4.60 4.82
N GLY A 59 8.60 -3.28 5.02
CA GLY A 59 9.39 -2.34 4.22
C GLY A 59 8.79 -2.12 2.83
N SER A 60 9.64 -1.89 1.83
CA SER A 60 9.15 -1.60 0.47
C SER A 60 8.50 -2.81 -0.19
N VAL A 61 7.37 -2.57 -0.87
CA VAL A 61 6.73 -3.55 -1.75
C VAL A 61 7.50 -3.62 -3.07
N SER A 62 8.61 -4.35 -3.02
CA SER A 62 9.63 -4.46 -4.07
C SER A 62 9.06 -4.72 -5.46
N LEU A 63 8.11 -5.66 -5.58
CA LEU A 63 7.50 -6.01 -6.87
C LEU A 63 6.77 -4.80 -7.49
N HIS A 64 6.06 -4.02 -6.68
CA HIS A 64 5.27 -2.90 -7.17
C HIS A 64 6.16 -1.74 -7.60
N MET A 65 7.24 -1.49 -6.84
CA MET A 65 8.29 -0.55 -7.22
C MET A 65 8.96 -0.93 -8.54
N ASP A 66 9.25 -2.22 -8.74
CA ASP A 66 9.85 -2.68 -9.99
C ASP A 66 8.91 -2.45 -11.19
N TRP A 67 7.61 -2.66 -11.02
CA TRP A 67 6.60 -2.35 -12.05
C TRP A 67 6.54 -0.86 -12.37
N LEU A 68 6.44 -0.01 -11.33
CA LEU A 68 6.43 1.46 -11.46
C LEU A 68 7.64 1.98 -12.24
N VAL A 69 8.80 1.36 -12.05
CA VAL A 69 10.06 1.82 -12.63
C VAL A 69 10.31 1.24 -14.02
N ASN A 70 10.10 -0.06 -14.21
CA ASN A 70 10.61 -0.79 -15.37
C ASN A 70 9.52 -1.20 -16.37
N GLU A 71 8.27 -1.39 -15.91
CA GLU A 71 7.21 -1.99 -16.73
C GLU A 71 6.21 -0.95 -17.23
N VAL A 72 6.04 0.16 -16.50
CA VAL A 72 5.11 1.24 -16.89
C VAL A 72 5.78 2.61 -16.88
N ASP A 73 5.18 3.54 -17.64
CA ASP A 73 5.53 4.96 -17.64
C ASP A 73 4.29 5.77 -17.28
N LEU A 74 3.91 5.71 -16.00
CA LEU A 74 2.78 6.43 -15.45
C LEU A 74 3.26 7.28 -14.27
N PRO A 75 3.02 8.60 -14.30
CA PRO A 75 3.44 9.46 -13.21
C PRO A 75 2.61 9.21 -11.94
N MET A 76 3.29 9.31 -10.79
CA MET A 76 2.64 9.37 -9.48
C MET A 76 1.94 10.73 -9.34
N GLN A 77 0.66 10.68 -8.96
CA GLN A 77 -0.22 11.84 -8.87
C GLN A 77 -0.56 12.20 -7.43
N VAL A 78 -0.56 11.22 -6.52
CA VAL A 78 -0.83 11.40 -5.09
C VAL A 78 -0.11 10.31 -4.30
N GLU A 79 0.31 10.62 -3.08
CA GLU A 79 0.70 9.65 -2.06
C GLU A 79 -0.16 9.81 -0.80
N TRP A 80 -0.46 8.70 -0.12
CA TRP A 80 -1.06 8.76 1.20
C TRP A 80 -0.71 7.55 2.04
N VAL A 81 -0.86 7.70 3.35
CA VAL A 81 -0.67 6.62 4.32
C VAL A 81 -2.03 6.19 4.85
N TYR A 82 -2.23 4.88 5.04
CA TYR A 82 -3.44 4.31 5.63
C TYR A 82 -3.10 3.14 6.57
N PRO A 83 -3.75 3.01 7.74
CA PRO A 83 -3.50 1.91 8.67
C PRO A 83 -4.05 0.60 8.13
N SER A 84 -3.26 -0.47 8.22
CA SER A 84 -3.70 -1.83 7.87
C SER A 84 -4.28 -2.49 9.11
N ILE A 85 -5.58 -2.28 9.32
CA ILE A 85 -6.31 -2.83 10.47
C ILE A 85 -6.87 -4.21 10.10
N GLN A 86 -6.43 -5.24 10.82
CA GLN A 86 -6.89 -6.61 10.62
C GLN A 86 -7.89 -7.01 11.71
N ASN A 87 -8.93 -7.72 11.31
CA ASN A 87 -10.02 -8.17 12.16
C ASN A 87 -10.24 -9.67 11.96
N LEU A 88 -10.77 -10.35 12.97
CA LEU A 88 -11.29 -11.71 12.80
C LEU A 88 -12.71 -11.62 12.21
N ILE A 89 -12.94 -12.30 11.10
CA ILE A 89 -14.18 -12.20 10.32
C ILE A 89 -14.79 -13.59 10.14
N GLY A 90 -16.10 -13.69 10.26
CA GLY A 90 -16.82 -14.93 10.03
C GLY A 90 -18.32 -14.76 10.19
N ASN A 91 -19.05 -15.87 10.13
CA ASN A 91 -20.49 -15.89 10.39
C ASN A 91 -20.72 -15.97 11.90
N ALA A 92 -21.16 -14.87 12.53
CA ALA A 92 -21.30 -14.82 13.99
C ALA A 92 -22.20 -15.92 14.56
N ALA A 93 -23.24 -16.33 13.82
CA ALA A 93 -24.15 -17.39 14.26
C ALA A 93 -23.47 -18.75 14.47
N GLU A 94 -22.34 -19.02 13.79
CA GLU A 94 -21.58 -20.27 13.95
C GLU A 94 -20.75 -20.27 15.24
N PHE A 95 -20.39 -19.09 15.72
CA PHE A 95 -19.45 -18.89 16.83
C PHE A 95 -20.14 -18.39 18.10
N GLN A 96 -21.47 -18.37 18.17
CA GLN A 96 -22.19 -18.03 19.40
C GLN A 96 -22.27 -19.22 20.35
N SER A 97 -21.96 -19.00 21.63
CA SER A 97 -22.30 -19.91 22.74
C SER A 97 -23.76 -19.72 23.16
N ASN A 98 -24.24 -20.63 24.01
CA ASN A 98 -25.61 -20.61 24.53
C ASN A 98 -25.93 -19.34 25.37
N ASP A 99 -24.92 -18.67 25.91
CA ASP A 99 -25.06 -17.41 26.66
C ASP A 99 -24.92 -16.16 25.78
N GLY A 100 -24.79 -16.33 24.46
CA GLY A 100 -24.69 -15.23 23.49
C GLY A 100 -23.30 -14.63 23.32
N THR A 101 -22.28 -15.16 24.01
CA THR A 101 -20.89 -14.73 23.83
C THR A 101 -20.22 -15.38 22.62
N MET A 102 -19.10 -14.82 22.16
CA MET A 102 -18.30 -15.43 21.10
C MET A 102 -17.46 -16.59 21.65
N ASP A 103 -17.66 -17.77 21.08
CA ASP A 103 -16.94 -19.00 21.35
C ASP A 103 -15.97 -19.31 20.20
N TYR A 104 -14.76 -18.78 20.32
CA TYR A 104 -13.68 -18.99 19.36
C TYR A 104 -13.15 -20.43 19.34
N SER A 105 -13.51 -21.28 20.31
CA SER A 105 -13.10 -22.70 20.32
C SER A 105 -13.73 -23.49 19.17
N LYS A 106 -14.83 -22.99 18.60
CA LYS A 106 -15.53 -23.54 17.43
C LYS A 106 -14.83 -23.25 16.11
N ILE A 107 -13.82 -22.37 16.09
CA ILE A 107 -13.05 -22.08 14.88
C ILE A 107 -12.13 -23.25 14.58
N THR A 108 -12.30 -23.85 13.39
CA THR A 108 -11.50 -24.99 12.92
C THR A 108 -10.42 -24.56 11.93
N LYS A 109 -10.69 -23.53 11.11
CA LYS A 109 -9.74 -22.97 10.14
C LYS A 109 -9.80 -21.46 10.07
N ILE A 110 -8.66 -20.83 9.80
CA ILE A 110 -8.53 -19.38 9.60
C ILE A 110 -7.81 -19.10 8.27
N TRP A 111 -8.51 -18.41 7.37
CA TRP A 111 -8.04 -18.09 6.02
C TRP A 111 -7.52 -16.66 5.94
N SER A 112 -6.29 -16.47 5.46
CA SER A 112 -5.79 -15.13 5.13
C SER A 112 -4.53 -15.15 4.27
N HIS A 113 -4.02 -13.97 3.97
CA HIS A 113 -2.69 -13.80 3.42
C HIS A 113 -1.61 -13.97 4.50
N GLN A 114 -0.46 -14.54 4.14
CA GLN A 114 0.62 -14.90 5.08
C GLN A 114 1.07 -13.75 5.96
N VAL A 115 1.09 -12.55 5.38
CA VAL A 115 1.47 -11.31 6.06
C VAL A 115 0.48 -10.95 7.16
N ALA A 116 -0.82 -10.99 6.87
CA ALA A 116 -1.87 -10.69 7.84
C ALA A 116 -1.89 -11.75 8.95
N THR A 117 -1.76 -13.03 8.60
CA THR A 117 -1.66 -14.10 9.60
C THR A 117 -0.45 -13.93 10.52
N ALA A 118 0.71 -13.55 9.97
CA ALA A 118 1.93 -13.34 10.76
C ALA A 118 1.80 -12.17 11.74
N GLN A 119 0.97 -11.17 11.41
CA GLN A 119 0.73 -9.97 12.21
C GLN A 119 -0.34 -10.17 13.30
N CYS A 120 -1.00 -11.33 13.40
CA CYS A 120 -2.07 -11.59 14.36
C CYS A 120 -1.78 -12.80 15.26
N ARG A 121 -0.53 -13.26 15.33
CA ARG A 121 -0.18 -14.54 15.97
C ARG A 121 -0.51 -14.56 17.45
N GLN A 122 -0.32 -13.45 18.18
CA GLN A 122 -0.57 -13.41 19.62
C GLN A 122 -2.06 -13.56 19.92
N PHE A 123 -2.91 -12.86 19.16
CA PHE A 123 -4.35 -13.00 19.28
C PHE A 123 -4.80 -14.43 18.97
N LEU A 124 -4.35 -14.99 17.84
CA LEU A 124 -4.75 -16.33 17.40
C LEU A 124 -4.34 -17.43 18.39
N ALA A 125 -3.12 -17.35 18.94
CA ALA A 125 -2.63 -18.31 19.93
C ALA A 125 -3.46 -18.31 21.23
N LYS A 126 -4.12 -17.18 21.56
CA LYS A 126 -4.98 -17.06 22.74
C LYS A 126 -6.44 -17.41 22.45
N ALA A 127 -6.97 -16.94 21.33
CA ALA A 127 -8.40 -17.03 21.01
C ALA A 127 -8.78 -18.36 20.35
N ALA A 128 -7.98 -18.85 19.41
CA ALA A 128 -8.28 -20.04 18.61
C ALA A 128 -7.02 -20.91 18.38
N PRO A 129 -6.33 -21.38 19.45
CA PRO A 129 -5.10 -22.16 19.32
C PRO A 129 -5.28 -23.49 18.58
N GLN A 130 -6.52 -24.01 18.51
CA GLN A 130 -6.86 -25.24 17.81
C GLN A 130 -7.03 -25.07 16.29
N ALA A 131 -7.16 -23.84 15.79
CA ALA A 131 -7.50 -23.60 14.40
C ALA A 131 -6.30 -23.79 13.46
N GLU A 132 -6.53 -24.45 12.31
CA GLU A 132 -5.54 -24.52 11.25
C GLU A 132 -5.45 -23.19 10.49
N LEU A 133 -4.24 -22.74 10.17
CA LEU A 133 -4.02 -21.50 9.44
C LEU A 133 -3.81 -21.79 7.95
N GLU A 134 -4.73 -21.32 7.11
CA GLU A 134 -4.72 -21.54 5.66
C GLU A 134 -4.30 -20.27 4.91
N GLN A 135 -3.43 -20.45 3.93
CA GLN A 135 -2.79 -19.36 3.19
C GLN A 135 -3.41 -19.14 1.82
N VAL A 136 -3.78 -17.89 1.53
CA VAL A 136 -4.39 -17.47 0.27
C VAL A 136 -3.76 -16.19 -0.26
N GLY A 137 -4.09 -15.83 -1.51
CA GLY A 137 -3.44 -14.73 -2.22
C GLY A 137 -3.78 -13.33 -1.70
N SER A 138 -4.84 -13.18 -0.91
CA SER A 138 -5.19 -11.91 -0.25
C SER A 138 -6.10 -12.11 0.96
N THR A 139 -6.15 -11.12 1.86
CA THR A 139 -7.11 -11.10 2.97
C THR A 139 -8.55 -11.15 2.48
N SER A 140 -8.88 -10.40 1.41
CA SER A 140 -10.22 -10.39 0.79
C SER A 140 -10.60 -11.75 0.19
N GLU A 141 -9.65 -12.49 -0.39
CA GLU A 141 -9.89 -13.86 -0.87
C GLU A 141 -10.21 -14.80 0.31
N GLY A 142 -9.55 -14.65 1.45
CA GLY A 142 -9.86 -15.40 2.68
C GLY A 142 -11.28 -15.15 3.17
N VAL A 143 -11.69 -13.88 3.24
CA VAL A 143 -13.06 -13.49 3.62
C VAL A 143 -14.10 -14.08 2.65
N LYS A 144 -13.82 -14.04 1.34
CA LYS A 144 -14.69 -14.63 0.32
C LYS A 144 -14.83 -16.15 0.52
N ILE A 145 -13.74 -16.88 0.75
CA ILE A 145 -13.75 -18.33 0.98
C ILE A 145 -14.63 -18.70 2.17
N VAL A 146 -14.53 -17.97 3.28
CA VAL A 146 -15.38 -18.18 4.46
C VAL A 146 -16.86 -17.99 4.12
N LYS A 147 -17.19 -16.94 3.36
CA LYS A 147 -18.58 -16.69 2.94
C LYS A 147 -19.16 -17.82 2.08
N GLU A 148 -18.33 -18.41 1.21
CA GLU A 148 -18.74 -19.48 0.29
C GLU A 148 -18.85 -20.85 0.97
N ASN A 149 -18.39 -20.99 2.23
CA ASN A 149 -18.35 -22.25 2.97
C ASN A 149 -19.00 -22.13 4.37
N PRO A 150 -20.31 -21.83 4.46
CA PRO A 150 -20.98 -21.70 5.75
C PRO A 150 -21.06 -23.03 6.51
N GLY A 151 -21.07 -22.96 7.84
CA GLY A 151 -21.24 -24.10 8.75
C GLY A 151 -19.98 -24.95 8.96
N GLN A 152 -18.84 -24.55 8.40
CA GLN A 152 -17.58 -25.28 8.52
C GLN A 152 -16.76 -24.87 9.77
N GLY A 153 -17.20 -23.85 10.50
CA GLY A 153 -16.41 -23.25 11.58
C GLY A 153 -15.18 -22.51 11.05
N TRP A 154 -15.26 -21.97 9.83
CA TRP A 154 -14.17 -21.23 9.21
C TRP A 154 -14.27 -19.74 9.52
N ALA A 155 -13.13 -19.12 9.80
CA ALA A 155 -12.98 -17.68 9.94
C ALA A 155 -11.90 -17.15 8.99
N ALA A 156 -11.80 -15.84 8.86
CA ALA A 156 -10.80 -15.16 8.06
C ALA A 156 -10.18 -14.01 8.83
N ILE A 157 -8.98 -13.60 8.42
CA ILE A 157 -8.38 -12.34 8.84
C ILE A 157 -8.51 -11.36 7.67
N GLY A 158 -9.11 -10.20 7.91
CA GLY A 158 -9.26 -9.17 6.90
C GLY A 158 -9.80 -7.86 7.44
N THR A 159 -10.24 -7.00 6.53
CA THR A 159 -10.67 -5.65 6.88
C THR A 159 -12.16 -5.59 7.20
N SER A 160 -12.60 -4.55 7.91
CA SER A 160 -14.03 -4.37 8.23
C SER A 160 -14.85 -4.15 6.96
N LEU A 161 -14.31 -3.44 5.96
CA LEU A 161 -14.91 -3.34 4.63
C LEU A 161 -15.03 -4.70 3.96
N GLY A 162 -14.04 -5.58 4.10
CA GLY A 162 -14.09 -6.95 3.61
C GLY A 162 -15.27 -7.73 4.20
N ALA A 163 -15.46 -7.66 5.52
CA ALA A 163 -16.62 -8.28 6.18
C ALA A 163 -17.95 -7.76 5.61
N ALA A 164 -18.10 -6.42 5.52
CA ALA A 164 -19.30 -5.79 5.00
C ALA A 164 -19.56 -6.16 3.52
N THR A 165 -18.52 -6.12 2.69
CA THR A 165 -18.59 -6.45 1.25
C THR A 165 -19.12 -7.86 1.01
N HIS A 166 -18.75 -8.81 1.87
CA HIS A 166 -19.15 -10.21 1.75
C HIS A 166 -20.36 -10.59 2.63
N GLY A 167 -20.95 -9.64 3.37
CA GLY A 167 -22.06 -9.91 4.27
C GLY A 167 -21.69 -10.91 5.37
N LEU A 168 -20.53 -10.71 5.98
CA LEU A 168 -20.02 -11.42 7.15
C LEU A 168 -19.87 -10.47 8.34
N ASN A 169 -19.66 -11.02 9.53
CA ASN A 169 -19.49 -10.26 10.76
C ASN A 169 -18.02 -10.10 11.13
N VAL A 170 -17.70 -8.96 11.74
CA VAL A 170 -16.46 -8.82 12.50
C VAL A 170 -16.67 -9.49 13.85
N LEU A 171 -15.97 -10.59 14.09
CA LEU A 171 -16.03 -11.37 15.32
C LEU A 171 -15.14 -10.77 16.41
N ALA A 172 -13.98 -10.23 16.01
CA ALA A 172 -13.07 -9.49 16.87
C ALA A 172 -12.41 -8.37 16.07
N GLU A 173 -12.41 -7.17 16.62
CA GLU A 173 -11.80 -5.99 16.01
C GLU A 173 -10.30 -5.89 16.33
N ARG A 174 -9.54 -5.30 15.40
CA ARG A 174 -8.14 -4.88 15.61
C ARG A 174 -7.25 -5.96 16.26
N ILE A 175 -7.25 -7.15 15.67
CA ILE A 175 -6.51 -8.32 16.18
C ILE A 175 -5.02 -8.32 15.81
N THR A 176 -4.50 -7.23 15.25
CA THR A 176 -3.09 -7.07 14.91
C THR A 176 -2.26 -6.96 16.18
N ASP A 177 -1.12 -7.65 16.25
CA ASP A 177 -0.21 -7.69 17.39
C ASP A 177 0.48 -6.32 17.65
N HIS A 178 0.50 -5.44 16.64
CA HIS A 178 1.10 -4.12 16.71
C HIS A 178 0.17 -3.04 16.14
N ASP A 179 -0.04 -1.95 16.89
CA ASP A 179 -0.88 -0.83 16.47
C ASP A 179 -0.24 0.08 15.39
N ASN A 180 1.08 -0.07 15.14
CA ASN A 180 1.83 0.73 14.18
C ASN A 180 1.94 0.08 12.79
N ASN A 181 0.87 -0.56 12.28
CA ASN A 181 0.85 -1.14 10.95
C ASN A 181 0.24 -0.17 9.93
N TYR A 182 1.10 0.48 9.13
CA TYR A 182 0.69 1.44 8.11
C TYR A 182 1.22 1.04 6.75
N THR A 183 0.43 1.31 5.72
CA THR A 183 0.84 1.12 4.33
C THR A 183 0.79 2.47 3.62
N ARG A 184 1.85 2.79 2.91
CA ARG A 184 1.93 3.93 2.00
C ARG A 184 1.48 3.49 0.62
N PHE A 185 0.57 4.26 0.06
CA PHE A 185 0.01 4.07 -1.27
C PHE A 185 0.37 5.24 -2.15
N VAL A 186 0.49 4.98 -3.44
CA VAL A 186 0.50 6.01 -4.49
C VAL A 186 -0.65 5.79 -5.46
N LEU A 187 -1.17 6.88 -5.98
CA LEU A 187 -2.10 6.87 -7.10
C LEU A 187 -1.30 7.25 -8.34
N ILE A 188 -1.24 6.37 -9.32
CA ILE A 188 -0.59 6.66 -10.61
C ILE A 188 -1.64 6.92 -11.68
N GLY A 189 -1.32 7.78 -12.64
CA GLY A 189 -2.20 8.15 -13.74
C GLY A 189 -1.57 9.20 -14.63
N ARG A 190 -2.14 9.43 -15.82
CA ARG A 190 -1.58 10.38 -16.80
C ARG A 190 -1.82 11.84 -16.39
N GLU A 191 -2.99 12.12 -15.84
CA GLU A 191 -3.44 13.47 -15.51
C GLU A 191 -3.52 13.68 -14.00
N PRO A 192 -3.21 14.88 -13.49
CA PRO A 192 -3.40 15.22 -12.08
C PRO A 192 -4.83 14.93 -11.58
N ILE A 193 -4.94 14.54 -10.31
CA ILE A 193 -6.21 14.39 -9.61
C ILE A 193 -6.33 15.42 -8.50
N SER A 194 -7.46 16.11 -8.44
CA SER A 194 -7.82 16.90 -7.26
C SER A 194 -8.38 15.98 -6.19
N VAL A 195 -7.80 16.04 -5.00
CA VAL A 195 -8.34 15.40 -3.79
C VAL A 195 -8.90 16.49 -2.90
N ASN A 196 -10.13 16.33 -2.41
CA ASN A 196 -10.80 17.30 -1.55
C ASN A 196 -10.29 17.22 -0.09
N ARG A 197 -8.97 17.35 0.07
CA ARG A 197 -8.23 17.35 1.35
C ARG A 197 -7.03 18.28 1.20
N SER A 198 -6.62 18.90 2.30
CA SER A 198 -5.39 19.70 2.32
C SER A 198 -4.17 18.78 2.26
N PRO A 199 -3.23 18.98 1.32
CA PRO A 199 -2.00 18.22 1.31
C PRO A 199 -1.13 18.60 2.50
N GLU A 200 -0.47 17.62 3.11
CA GLU A 200 0.49 17.85 4.19
C GLU A 200 1.82 18.38 3.64
N HIS A 201 2.22 17.85 2.48
CA HIS A 201 3.47 18.21 1.82
C HIS A 201 3.38 17.97 0.30
N ILE A 202 4.31 18.59 -0.44
CA ILE A 202 4.60 18.24 -1.83
C ILE A 202 5.89 17.43 -1.87
N LYS A 203 5.88 16.36 -2.65
CA LYS A 203 7.01 15.45 -2.83
C LYS A 203 7.29 15.24 -4.31
N THR A 204 8.56 15.05 -4.67
CA THR A 204 8.97 14.59 -5.99
C THR A 204 9.76 13.30 -5.84
N SER A 205 9.33 12.26 -6.55
CA SER A 205 10.04 11.00 -6.61
C SER A 205 10.88 10.93 -7.87
N ILE A 206 12.15 10.59 -7.71
CA ILE A 206 13.11 10.49 -8.81
C ILE A 206 13.85 9.16 -8.76
N LEU A 207 14.28 8.72 -9.94
CA LEU A 207 15.28 7.68 -10.10
C LEU A 207 16.59 8.31 -10.49
N VAL A 208 17.66 7.92 -9.79
CA VAL A 208 19.03 8.26 -10.18
C VAL A 208 19.75 6.97 -10.54
N THR A 209 20.09 6.79 -11.81
CA THR A 209 20.88 5.64 -12.27
C THR A 209 22.33 6.06 -12.39
N LEU A 210 23.21 5.35 -11.68
CA LEU A 210 24.64 5.60 -11.76
C LEU A 210 25.21 5.07 -13.09
N PRO A 211 26.19 5.76 -13.69
CA PRO A 211 26.85 5.27 -14.90
C PRO A 211 27.67 3.99 -14.61
N GLU A 212 28.33 3.96 -13.45
CA GLU A 212 29.18 2.86 -12.98
C GLU A 212 29.08 2.75 -11.45
N ASP A 213 29.26 1.54 -10.91
CA ASP A 213 29.31 1.29 -9.47
C ASP A 213 30.74 1.45 -8.96
N VAL A 214 31.01 2.66 -8.48
CA VAL A 214 32.32 3.08 -7.95
C VAL A 214 32.17 3.67 -6.54
N PRO A 215 33.18 3.49 -5.66
CA PRO A 215 33.14 4.03 -4.31
C PRO A 215 32.87 5.54 -4.30
N GLY A 216 31.91 5.98 -3.47
CA GLY A 216 31.57 7.39 -3.30
C GLY A 216 30.58 7.97 -4.32
N ALA A 217 30.16 7.22 -5.35
CA ALA A 217 29.20 7.70 -6.34
C ALA A 217 27.87 8.13 -5.70
N LEU A 218 27.30 7.30 -4.81
CA LEU A 218 26.08 7.67 -4.08
C LEU A 218 26.31 8.89 -3.17
N HIS A 219 27.47 9.00 -2.53
CA HIS A 219 27.78 10.16 -1.70
C HIS A 219 27.77 11.47 -2.50
N GLN A 220 28.30 11.45 -3.74
CA GLN A 220 28.26 12.62 -4.62
C GLN A 220 26.81 12.99 -4.99
N VAL A 221 25.98 12.01 -5.32
CA VAL A 221 24.54 12.22 -5.58
C VAL A 221 23.85 12.83 -4.35
N LEU A 222 24.07 12.28 -3.16
CA LEU A 222 23.46 12.78 -1.93
C LEU A 222 23.96 14.17 -1.53
N SER A 223 25.22 14.48 -1.85
CA SER A 223 25.80 15.80 -1.62
C SER A 223 24.99 16.88 -2.36
N ALA A 224 24.60 16.64 -3.61
CA ALA A 224 23.80 17.58 -4.41
C ALA A 224 22.48 17.99 -3.71
N PHE A 225 21.86 17.10 -2.94
CA PHE A 225 20.70 17.45 -2.12
C PHE A 225 21.10 18.14 -0.80
N ALA A 226 22.11 17.60 -0.12
CA ALA A 226 22.48 17.98 1.24
C ALA A 226 22.89 19.45 1.36
N TRP A 227 23.78 19.96 0.50
CA TRP A 227 24.26 21.35 0.61
C TRP A 227 23.20 22.39 0.23
N ARG A 228 22.14 21.96 -0.48
CA ARG A 228 20.93 22.75 -0.76
C ARG A 228 19.84 22.61 0.30
N ARG A 229 20.07 21.81 1.35
CA ARG A 229 19.10 21.49 2.41
C ARG A 229 17.78 20.90 1.88
N LEU A 230 17.85 20.14 0.79
CA LEU A 230 16.71 19.38 0.29
C LEU A 230 16.51 18.14 1.17
N ASN A 231 15.36 18.05 1.84
CA ASN A 231 15.05 16.90 2.69
C ASN A 231 14.67 15.68 1.85
N LEU A 232 15.31 14.55 2.12
CA LEU A 232 15.01 13.26 1.50
C LEU A 232 14.18 12.44 2.48
N SER A 233 12.97 12.04 2.07
CA SER A 233 12.07 11.24 2.91
C SER A 233 12.20 9.73 2.68
N ARG A 234 12.82 9.34 1.56
CA ARG A 234 13.10 7.95 1.23
C ARG A 234 14.31 7.85 0.31
N ILE A 235 15.10 6.80 0.51
CA ILE A 235 16.13 6.37 -0.42
C ILE A 235 16.20 4.85 -0.43
N GLU A 236 16.22 4.25 -1.62
CA GLU A 236 16.32 2.80 -1.80
C GLU A 236 17.19 2.48 -3.01
N SER A 237 18.18 1.59 -2.84
CA SER A 237 19.00 1.08 -3.93
C SER A 237 18.36 -0.17 -4.55
N ARG A 238 18.39 -0.26 -5.88
CA ARG A 238 17.84 -1.38 -6.64
C ARG A 238 18.77 -1.77 -7.78
N PRO A 239 18.95 -3.06 -8.08
CA PRO A 239 19.66 -3.48 -9.26
C PRO A 239 18.84 -3.16 -10.52
N THR A 240 19.50 -2.67 -11.56
CA THR A 240 18.86 -2.34 -12.86
C THR A 240 18.34 -3.55 -13.63
N LYS A 241 18.64 -4.78 -13.19
CA LYS A 241 18.37 -6.07 -13.89
C LYS A 241 19.00 -6.21 -15.29
N LYS A 242 19.68 -5.18 -15.81
CA LYS A 242 20.36 -5.17 -17.12
C LYS A 242 21.80 -5.66 -17.04
N LYS A 243 22.54 -5.28 -15.99
CA LYS A 243 23.94 -5.68 -15.75
C LYS A 243 24.20 -5.81 -14.26
N LEU A 244 24.93 -6.85 -13.86
CA LEU A 244 25.37 -7.01 -12.47
C LEU A 244 26.28 -5.82 -12.08
N GLY A 245 26.02 -5.21 -10.93
CA GLY A 245 26.73 -4.01 -10.47
C GLY A 245 26.16 -2.69 -10.98
N ASN A 246 25.10 -2.65 -11.79
CA ASN A 246 24.45 -1.38 -12.12
C ASN A 246 23.22 -1.18 -11.25
N TYR A 247 23.18 -0.07 -10.51
CA TYR A 247 22.10 0.29 -9.59
C TYR A 247 21.40 1.57 -10.02
N TYR A 248 20.10 1.63 -9.72
CA TYR A 248 19.39 2.90 -9.61
C TYR A 248 18.96 3.12 -8.17
N PHE A 249 18.85 4.39 -7.81
CA PHE A 249 18.36 4.84 -6.51
C PHE A 249 17.00 5.47 -6.71
N TYR A 250 16.01 4.95 -6.00
CA TYR A 250 14.71 5.59 -5.83
C TYR A 250 14.84 6.60 -4.69
N ILE A 251 14.53 7.87 -4.95
CA ILE A 251 14.69 8.96 -3.98
C ILE A 251 13.40 9.79 -3.94
N ASP A 252 12.85 9.97 -2.75
CA ASP A 252 11.74 10.89 -2.50
C ASP A 252 12.27 12.20 -1.91
N VAL A 253 12.13 13.31 -2.65
CA VAL A 253 12.55 14.65 -2.24
C VAL A 253 11.34 15.46 -1.79
N MET A 254 11.41 16.09 -0.62
CA MET A 254 10.34 16.95 -0.09
C MET A 254 10.36 18.35 -0.73
N ALA A 255 10.20 18.39 -2.05
CA ALA A 255 10.17 19.61 -2.86
C ALA A 255 9.40 19.35 -4.16
N ALA A 256 8.88 20.42 -4.79
CA ALA A 256 8.33 20.36 -6.13
C ALA A 256 9.45 20.28 -7.19
N ALA A 257 9.22 19.56 -8.30
CA ALA A 257 10.21 19.38 -9.37
C ALA A 257 10.63 20.69 -10.04
N ASP A 258 9.74 21.68 -10.08
CA ASP A 258 9.99 23.01 -10.65
C ASP A 258 10.67 23.98 -9.67
N SER A 259 10.93 23.54 -8.43
CA SER A 259 11.68 24.36 -7.47
C SER A 259 13.11 24.57 -7.95
N VAL A 260 13.59 25.80 -7.83
CA VAL A 260 14.95 26.19 -8.27
C VAL A 260 16.03 25.29 -7.65
N LEU A 261 15.86 24.89 -6.38
CA LEU A 261 16.82 24.04 -5.67
C LEU A 261 16.83 22.61 -6.22
N LEU A 262 15.68 22.00 -6.48
CA LEU A 262 15.62 20.63 -7.00
C LEU A 262 16.07 20.57 -8.46
N LEU A 263 15.70 21.55 -9.30
CA LEU A 263 16.21 21.66 -10.67
C LEU A 263 17.74 21.75 -10.68
N ALA A 264 18.33 22.58 -9.81
CA ALA A 264 19.78 22.70 -9.70
C ALA A 264 20.46 21.43 -9.18
N ALA A 265 19.82 20.70 -8.25
CA ALA A 265 20.34 19.42 -7.75
C ALA A 265 20.32 18.35 -8.84
N MET A 266 19.23 18.24 -9.61
CA MET A 266 19.12 17.29 -10.73
C MET A 266 20.16 17.60 -11.81
N GLY A 267 20.37 18.87 -12.16
CA GLY A 267 21.40 19.26 -13.13
C GLY A 267 22.83 18.94 -12.67
N GLU A 268 23.14 19.06 -11.38
CA GLU A 268 24.43 18.62 -10.82
C GLU A 268 24.60 17.10 -10.89
N ILE A 269 23.55 16.34 -10.58
CA ILE A 269 23.56 14.87 -10.68
C ILE A 269 23.75 14.41 -12.13
N GLU A 270 23.11 15.07 -13.09
CA GLU A 270 23.30 14.81 -14.53
C GLU A 270 24.72 15.17 -14.98
N ALA A 271 25.30 16.27 -14.45
CA ALA A 271 26.69 16.65 -14.74
C ALA A 271 27.72 15.63 -14.20
N LEU A 272 27.37 14.85 -13.18
CA LEU A 272 28.16 13.70 -12.71
C LEU A 272 28.03 12.47 -13.64
N GLY A 273 27.25 12.55 -14.71
CA GLY A 273 27.02 11.47 -15.67
C GLY A 273 25.92 10.49 -15.24
N CYS A 274 25.14 10.81 -14.21
CA CYS A 274 23.99 10.00 -13.80
C CYS A 274 22.77 10.29 -14.70
N LEU A 275 21.89 9.30 -14.85
CA LEU A 275 20.58 9.51 -15.46
C LEU A 275 19.55 9.83 -14.38
N VAL A 276 18.82 10.92 -14.55
CA VAL A 276 17.71 11.30 -13.66
C VAL A 276 16.39 11.11 -14.40
N ARG A 277 15.45 10.37 -13.79
CA ARG A 277 14.07 10.26 -14.27
C ARG A 277 13.12 10.67 -13.15
N VAL A 278 12.26 11.65 -13.43
CA VAL A 278 11.18 12.05 -12.51
C VAL A 278 10.03 11.05 -12.68
N LEU A 279 9.58 10.46 -11.56
CA LEU A 279 8.43 9.55 -11.50
C LEU A 279 7.12 10.26 -11.15
N GLY A 280 7.21 11.49 -10.64
CA GLY A 280 6.05 12.33 -10.36
C GLY A 280 6.39 13.41 -9.34
N THR A 281 5.63 14.50 -9.39
CA THR A 281 5.57 15.52 -8.34
C THR A 281 4.13 15.58 -7.88
N TYR A 282 3.90 15.31 -6.60
CA TYR A 282 2.56 15.04 -6.10
C TYR A 282 2.37 15.48 -4.64
N PRO A 283 1.12 15.79 -4.25
CA PRO A 283 0.76 15.98 -2.85
C PRO A 283 0.80 14.66 -2.07
N GLY A 284 1.24 14.76 -0.81
CA GLY A 284 1.15 13.71 0.19
C GLY A 284 0.09 14.00 1.25
N TYR A 285 -0.61 12.95 1.69
CA TYR A 285 -1.66 13.02 2.71
C TYR A 285 -1.39 12.05 3.86
N ALA A 286 -1.45 12.55 5.10
CA ALA A 286 -1.41 11.72 6.29
C ALA A 286 -2.76 11.05 6.58
N TYR A 287 -2.69 9.94 7.29
CA TYR A 287 -3.85 9.41 8.00
C TYR A 287 -4.10 10.26 9.26
N GLU A 288 -5.19 11.00 9.25
CA GLU A 288 -5.79 11.57 10.44
C GLU A 288 -6.71 10.52 11.05
N SER A 289 -6.35 10.01 12.23
CA SER A 289 -7.30 9.24 13.04
C SER A 289 -8.50 10.13 13.30
N GLU A 290 -9.71 9.65 13.03
CA GLU A 290 -10.90 10.29 13.60
C GLU A 290 -10.64 10.37 15.11
N LYS A 291 -10.39 11.58 15.61
CA LYS A 291 -10.57 11.83 17.03
C LYS A 291 -12.02 11.46 17.27
N MET A 292 -12.27 10.36 18.00
CA MET A 292 -13.56 10.20 18.65
C MET A 292 -13.73 11.49 19.46
N GLU A 293 -14.54 12.42 18.95
CA GLU A 293 -15.12 13.45 19.78
C GLU A 293 -15.89 12.67 20.84
N VAL A 294 -15.27 12.50 22.01
CA VAL A 294 -15.98 12.16 23.22
C VAL A 294 -16.92 13.34 23.46
N LYS A 295 -18.15 13.21 22.98
CA LYS A 295 -19.31 13.98 23.44
C LYS A 295 -20.07 13.14 24.43
#